data_AF-A0A3C0FZP6-F1
#
_entry.id   AF-A0A3C0FZP6-F1
#
_cell.length_a   1.000
_cell.length_b   1.000
_cell.length_c   1.000
_cell.angle_alpha   90.00
_cell.angle_beta   90.00
_cell.angle_gamma   90.00
#
_symmetry.space_group_name_H-M   'P 1'
#
loop_
_entity.id
_entity.type
_entity.pdbx_description
1 polymer ?
#
loop_
_entity_poly.entity_id
_entity_poly.type
_entity_poly.pdbx_seq_one_letter_code
_entity_poly.pdbx_strand_id
1 'polypeptide(L)'
;DLFVLEYTGGKLFIPTVSSANSVKLIADAKKKGLQVFCSVAVHNLTITDSELENFDTQFKVMPPLRTSADIKALQKAVKNGTIDLVTTDHTPLNIELKHVEFDNAEFGTIGLESAFGTL
;
A
#
# COMPACT_ATOMS: atom_id res chain seq x y z
N ASP A 1 11.77 -9.02 -8.05
CA ASP A 1 12.09 -9.33 -6.64
C ASP A 1 11.85 -10.77 -6.24
N LEU A 2 10.61 -11.29 -6.33
CA LEU A 2 10.31 -12.68 -5.91
C LEU A 2 11.19 -13.74 -6.60
N PHE A 3 11.47 -13.58 -7.89
CA PHE A 3 12.39 -14.47 -8.62
C PHE A 3 13.83 -14.40 -8.08
N VAL A 4 14.30 -13.20 -7.73
CA VAL A 4 15.64 -13.01 -7.13
C VAL A 4 15.68 -13.62 -5.73
N LEU A 5 14.60 -13.50 -4.95
CA LEU A 5 14.45 -14.18 -3.66
C LEU A 5 14.51 -15.71 -3.82
N GLU A 6 13.79 -16.27 -4.78
CA GLU A 6 13.79 -17.71 -5.08
C GLU A 6 15.19 -18.20 -5.46
N TYR A 7 15.92 -17.42 -6.27
CA TYR A 7 17.30 -17.73 -6.66
C TYR A 7 18.30 -17.64 -5.50
N THR A 8 18.16 -16.64 -4.62
CA THR A 8 19.13 -16.35 -3.56
C THR A 8 18.86 -17.05 -2.24
N GLY A 9 17.62 -17.52 -2.00
CA GLY A 9 17.22 -18.17 -0.75
C GLY A 9 17.19 -17.23 0.47
N GLY A 10 17.24 -15.92 0.25
CA GLY A 10 17.28 -14.91 1.32
C GLY A 10 15.94 -14.67 2.01
N LYS A 11 15.78 -13.47 2.57
CA LYS A 11 14.52 -12.94 3.10
C LYS A 11 14.20 -11.63 2.39
N LEU A 12 12.94 -11.41 2.06
CA LEU A 12 12.48 -10.21 1.38
C LEU A 12 11.31 -9.59 2.15
N PHE A 13 11.35 -8.27 2.33
CA PHE A 13 10.22 -7.48 2.78
C PHE A 13 9.79 -6.53 1.67
N ILE A 14 8.51 -6.56 1.31
CA ILE A 14 7.90 -5.69 0.29
C ILE A 14 6.99 -4.68 1.01
N PRO A 15 7.36 -3.39 1.08
CA PRO A 15 6.52 -2.40 1.75
C PRO A 15 5.27 -2.08 0.92
N THR A 16 4.20 -1.71 1.64
CA THR A 16 3.05 -0.94 1.15
C THR A 16 2.39 -1.44 -0.15
N VAL A 17 2.14 -2.75 -0.26
CA VAL A 17 1.45 -3.32 -1.44
C VAL A 17 0.03 -2.78 -1.58
N SER A 18 -0.38 -2.41 -2.80
CA SER A 18 -1.69 -1.79 -3.04
C SER A 18 -2.63 -2.55 -3.98
N SER A 19 -2.21 -3.66 -4.60
CA SER A 19 -3.04 -4.36 -5.61
C SER A 19 -3.38 -5.80 -5.25
N ALA A 20 -4.54 -6.27 -5.72
CA ALA A 20 -4.94 -7.68 -5.61
C ALA A 20 -3.96 -8.64 -6.30
N ASN A 21 -3.33 -8.20 -7.40
CA ASN A 21 -2.35 -9.01 -8.11
C ASN A 21 -1.05 -9.17 -7.28
N SER A 22 -0.59 -8.12 -6.62
CA SER A 22 0.56 -8.19 -5.70
C SER A 22 0.29 -9.19 -4.58
N VAL A 23 -0.90 -9.15 -3.97
CA VAL A 23 -1.34 -10.11 -2.95
C VAL A 23 -1.27 -11.54 -3.48
N LYS A 24 -1.79 -11.79 -4.69
CA LYS A 24 -1.76 -13.12 -5.32
C LYS A 24 -0.34 -13.64 -5.49
N LEU A 25 0.56 -12.81 -6.04
CA LEU A 25 1.96 -13.17 -6.25
C LEU A 25 2.68 -13.48 -4.93
N ILE A 26 2.42 -12.70 -3.88
CA ILE A 26 3.00 -12.92 -2.54
C ILE A 26 2.45 -14.20 -1.93
N ALA A 27 1.14 -14.45 -2.02
CA ALA A 27 0.54 -15.69 -1.53
C ALA A 27 1.15 -16.92 -2.22
N ASP A 28 1.35 -16.86 -3.53
CA ASP A 28 1.94 -17.97 -4.28
C ASP A 28 3.44 -18.15 -3.96
N ALA A 29 4.18 -17.07 -3.72
CA ALA A 29 5.56 -17.14 -3.21
C ALA A 29 5.65 -17.75 -1.81
N LYS A 30 4.76 -17.37 -0.88
CA LYS A 30 4.69 -17.97 0.46
C LYS A 30 4.35 -19.47 0.37
N LYS A 31 3.43 -19.89 -0.51
CA LYS A 31 3.11 -21.32 -0.74
C LYS A 31 4.30 -22.13 -1.26
N LYS A 32 5.19 -21.51 -2.04
CA LYS A 32 6.46 -22.13 -2.47
C LYS A 32 7.50 -22.23 -1.35
N GLY A 33 7.20 -21.74 -0.15
CA GLY A 33 8.12 -21.73 0.99
C GLY A 33 9.12 -20.57 0.97
N LEU A 34 8.94 -19.56 0.10
CA LEU A 34 9.82 -18.39 0.08
C LEU A 34 9.59 -17.53 1.32
N GLN A 35 10.68 -17.02 1.89
CA GLN A 35 10.64 -16.10 3.04
C GLN A 35 10.37 -14.67 2.58
N VAL A 36 9.16 -14.43 2.12
CA VAL A 36 8.66 -13.09 1.76
C VAL A 36 7.66 -12.59 2.80
N PHE A 37 7.80 -11.33 3.15
CA PHE A 37 6.89 -10.59 4.01
C PHE A 37 6.43 -9.32 3.30
N CYS A 38 5.27 -8.79 3.63
CA CYS A 38 4.81 -7.53 3.07
C CYS A 38 3.95 -6.72 4.04
N SER A 39 3.86 -5.42 3.76
CA SER A 39 2.92 -4.54 4.42
C SER A 39 1.94 -3.90 3.46
N VAL A 40 0.89 -3.31 4.02
CA VAL A 40 -0.05 -2.44 3.31
C VAL A 40 -0.18 -1.12 4.07
N ALA A 41 -0.27 0.00 3.35
CA ALA A 41 -0.53 1.29 3.98
C ALA A 41 -2.00 1.39 4.41
N VAL A 42 -2.28 2.05 5.55
CA VAL A 42 -3.64 2.21 6.08
C VAL A 42 -4.58 2.86 5.07
N HIS A 43 -4.10 3.87 4.33
CA HIS A 43 -4.90 4.55 3.32
C HIS A 43 -5.27 3.64 2.14
N ASN A 44 -4.45 2.64 1.80
CA ASN A 44 -4.80 1.64 0.78
C ASN A 44 -5.80 0.57 1.29
N LEU A 45 -6.12 0.55 2.58
CA LEU A 45 -7.17 -0.32 3.14
C LEU A 45 -8.54 0.36 3.24
N THR A 46 -8.59 1.68 3.15
CA THR A 46 -9.80 2.46 3.49
C THR A 46 -10.21 3.49 2.45
N ILE A 47 -9.29 3.96 1.60
CA ILE A 47 -9.56 5.02 0.61
C ILE A 47 -9.43 4.46 -0.80
N THR A 48 -10.46 4.65 -1.62
CA THR A 48 -10.51 4.25 -3.02
C THR A 48 -10.01 5.33 -3.97
N ASP A 49 -9.71 4.94 -5.19
CA ASP A 49 -9.38 5.83 -6.31
C ASP A 49 -10.51 6.82 -6.69
N SER A 50 -11.74 6.62 -6.22
CA SER A 50 -12.83 7.60 -6.37
C SER A 50 -12.51 8.99 -5.81
N GLU A 51 -11.68 9.08 -4.75
CA GLU A 51 -11.27 10.37 -4.18
C GLU A 51 -10.37 11.19 -5.13
N LEU A 52 -9.85 10.56 -6.20
CA LEU A 52 -9.02 11.23 -7.20
C LEU A 52 -9.84 12.01 -8.23
N GLU A 53 -11.16 11.86 -8.29
CA GLU A 53 -12.03 12.57 -9.25
C GLU A 53 -11.93 14.10 -9.13
N ASN A 54 -11.67 14.61 -7.91
CA ASN A 54 -11.57 16.04 -7.63
C ASN A 54 -10.13 16.57 -7.69
N PHE A 55 -9.15 15.72 -8.02
CA PHE A 55 -7.72 16.10 -8.07
C PHE A 55 -7.20 16.71 -6.76
N ASP A 56 -7.75 16.31 -5.61
CA ASP A 56 -7.21 16.71 -4.31
C ASP A 56 -5.85 16.01 -4.09
N THR A 57 -4.82 16.84 -4.02
CA THR A 57 -3.43 16.43 -3.93
C THR A 57 -3.13 15.67 -2.63
N GLN A 58 -3.96 15.80 -1.60
CA GLN A 58 -3.83 15.06 -0.34
C GLN A 58 -4.00 13.54 -0.54
N PHE A 59 -4.67 13.13 -1.61
CA PHE A 59 -4.81 11.72 -2.02
C PHE A 59 -3.73 11.25 -3.02
N LYS A 60 -2.81 12.13 -3.43
CA LYS A 60 -1.65 11.75 -4.24
C LYS A 60 -0.61 11.05 -3.37
N VAL A 61 -0.65 9.72 -3.38
CA VAL A 61 0.22 8.82 -2.60
C VAL A 61 0.89 7.77 -3.50
N MET A 62 1.96 7.15 -3.01
CA MET A 62 2.69 6.10 -3.71
C MET A 62 3.01 4.96 -2.75
N PRO A 63 2.48 3.73 -2.96
CA PRO A 63 1.66 3.30 -4.11
C PRO A 63 0.26 3.94 -4.17
N PRO A 64 -0.30 4.14 -5.38
CA PRO A 64 -1.53 4.91 -5.54
C PRO A 64 -2.76 4.22 -4.95
N LEU A 65 -3.79 5.02 -4.66
CA LEU A 65 -5.13 4.51 -4.33
C LEU A 65 -5.68 3.66 -5.48
N ARG A 66 -6.44 2.64 -5.14
CA ARG A 66 -6.93 1.63 -6.09
C ARG A 66 -8.44 1.47 -5.97
N THR A 67 -8.97 0.64 -6.85
CA THR A 67 -10.38 0.31 -6.90
C THR A 67 -10.88 -0.31 -5.59
N SER A 68 -12.19 -0.21 -5.35
CA SER A 68 -12.83 -0.91 -4.23
C SER A 68 -12.63 -2.43 -4.24
N ALA A 69 -12.40 -3.03 -5.42
CA ALA A 69 -12.10 -4.45 -5.55
C ALA A 69 -10.71 -4.80 -5.01
N ASP A 70 -9.70 -3.97 -5.31
CA ASP A 70 -8.35 -4.12 -4.75
C ASP A 70 -8.35 -3.97 -3.24
N ILE A 71 -9.06 -2.98 -2.69
CA ILE A 71 -9.19 -2.79 -1.24
C ILE A 71 -9.76 -4.02 -0.56
N LYS A 72 -10.85 -4.59 -1.10
CA LYS A 72 -11.45 -5.82 -0.55
C LYS A 72 -10.45 -6.99 -0.57
N ALA A 73 -9.63 -7.09 -1.60
CA ALA A 73 -8.57 -8.10 -1.68
C ALA A 73 -7.49 -7.88 -0.62
N LEU A 74 -7.03 -6.64 -0.43
CA LEU A 74 -6.07 -6.26 0.61
C LEU A 74 -6.61 -6.55 2.01
N GLN A 75 -7.84 -6.13 2.32
CA GLN A 75 -8.48 -6.41 3.61
C GLN A 75 -8.59 -7.90 3.90
N LYS A 76 -8.96 -8.72 2.91
CA LYS A 76 -8.98 -10.17 3.03
C LYS A 76 -7.58 -10.74 3.27
N ALA A 77 -6.57 -10.18 2.60
CA ALA A 77 -5.18 -10.60 2.71
C ALA A 77 -4.54 -10.24 4.07
N VAL A 78 -4.94 -9.13 4.69
CA VAL A 78 -4.61 -8.82 6.08
C VAL A 78 -5.26 -9.85 7.01
N LYS A 79 -6.58 -10.07 6.88
CA LYS A 79 -7.32 -11.01 7.75
C LYS A 79 -6.83 -12.45 7.68
N ASN A 80 -6.31 -12.89 6.53
CA ASN A 80 -5.83 -14.26 6.34
C ASN A 80 -4.30 -14.42 6.52
N GLY A 81 -3.58 -13.35 6.89
CA GLY A 81 -2.13 -13.38 7.13
C GLY A 81 -1.25 -13.43 5.88
N THR A 82 -1.81 -13.21 4.69
CA THR A 82 -0.98 -13.02 3.48
C THR A 82 -0.16 -11.74 3.58
N ILE A 83 -0.80 -10.67 4.07
CA ILE A 83 -0.14 -9.41 4.43
C ILE A 83 0.21 -9.47 5.91
N ASP A 84 1.48 -9.19 6.23
CA ASP A 84 2.04 -9.43 7.56
C ASP A 84 1.78 -8.28 8.52
N LEU A 85 1.72 -7.04 8.02
CA LEU A 85 1.56 -5.85 8.85
C LEU A 85 0.88 -4.69 8.11
N VAL A 86 0.21 -3.83 8.88
CA VAL A 86 -0.33 -2.56 8.39
C VAL A 86 0.63 -1.44 8.79
N THR A 87 1.00 -0.58 7.85
CA THR A 87 1.83 0.61 8.09
C THR A 87 1.02 1.89 7.89
N THR A 88 1.46 2.97 8.51
CA THR A 88 0.84 4.29 8.32
C THR A 88 1.26 4.92 6.99
N ASP A 89 2.48 4.59 6.54
CA ASP A 89 3.15 5.22 5.41
C ASP A 89 3.19 6.77 5.53
N HIS A 90 3.32 7.22 6.78
CA HIS A 90 3.28 8.62 7.16
C HIS A 90 4.46 9.39 6.53
N THR A 91 4.12 10.22 5.56
CA THR A 91 5.05 11.03 4.77
C THR A 91 4.57 12.49 4.82
N PRO A 92 4.87 13.22 5.91
CA PRO A 92 4.49 14.61 6.05
C PRO A 92 5.28 15.47 5.05
N LEU A 93 4.59 16.40 4.41
CA LEU A 93 5.14 17.29 3.39
C LEU A 93 4.81 18.73 3.73
N ASN A 94 5.68 19.64 3.28
CA ASN A 94 5.39 21.07 3.31
C ASN A 94 4.13 21.36 2.49
N ILE A 95 3.32 22.33 2.94
CA ILE A 95 2.05 22.65 2.30
C ILE A 95 2.22 23.07 0.85
N GLU A 96 3.33 23.72 0.50
CA GLU A 96 3.66 24.18 -0.85
C GLU A 96 3.85 23.02 -1.83
N LEU A 97 4.23 21.83 -1.35
CA LEU A 97 4.39 20.63 -2.19
C LEU A 97 3.06 19.94 -2.51
N LYS A 98 1.98 20.33 -1.82
CA LYS A 98 0.63 19.80 -2.01
C LYS A 98 -0.33 20.85 -2.53
N HIS A 99 -0.10 22.13 -2.27
CA HIS A 99 -0.94 23.23 -2.73
C HIS A 99 -0.57 23.71 -4.14
N VAL A 100 -0.53 22.77 -5.08
CA VAL A 100 -0.24 22.93 -6.51
C VAL A 100 -1.17 22.04 -7.33
N GLU A 101 -1.11 22.08 -8.66
CA GLU A 101 -1.88 21.17 -9.51
C GLU A 101 -1.52 19.70 -9.24
N PHE A 102 -2.49 18.81 -9.37
CA PHE A 102 -2.32 17.39 -9.02
C PHE A 102 -1.13 16.73 -9.72
N ASP A 103 -0.86 17.07 -10.99
CA ASP A 103 0.30 16.54 -11.72
C ASP A 103 1.63 17.00 -11.11
N ASN A 104 1.68 18.22 -10.57
CA ASN A 104 2.85 18.86 -9.97
C ASN A 104 3.05 18.52 -8.48
N ALA A 105 2.01 18.05 -7.79
CA ALA A 105 2.09 17.75 -6.36
C ALA A 105 3.01 16.56 -6.05
N GLU A 106 3.66 16.56 -4.89
CA GLU A 106 4.49 15.44 -4.45
C GLU A 106 3.63 14.29 -3.89
N PHE A 107 4.16 13.06 -3.99
CA PHE A 107 3.54 11.88 -3.39
C PHE A 107 3.77 11.85 -1.89
N GLY A 108 2.72 11.66 -1.10
CA GLY A 108 2.81 11.51 0.35
C GLY A 108 1.58 12.03 1.07
N THR A 109 1.36 11.56 2.30
CA THR A 109 0.25 12.02 3.14
C THR A 109 0.56 11.75 4.61
N ILE A 110 -0.16 12.42 5.51
CA ILE A 110 -0.15 12.09 6.93
C ILE A 110 -1.14 10.97 7.23
N GLY A 111 -1.08 10.38 8.42
CA GLY A 111 -1.89 9.20 8.72
C GLY A 111 -1.49 8.45 9.98
N LEU A 112 -0.39 8.85 10.63
CA LEU A 112 0.05 8.25 11.89
C LEU A 112 -0.99 8.43 12.99
N GLU A 113 -1.56 9.63 13.06
CA GLU A 113 -2.50 10.10 14.07
C GLU A 113 -3.89 9.45 13.91
N SER A 114 -4.24 9.07 12.69
CA SER A 114 -5.55 8.50 12.35
C SER A 114 -5.52 6.98 12.15
N ALA A 115 -4.34 6.36 12.11
CA ALA A 115 -4.17 4.97 11.72
C ALA A 115 -5.02 4.01 12.56
N PHE A 116 -4.96 4.14 13.89
CA PHE A 116 -5.69 3.23 14.79
C PHE A 116 -7.21 3.40 14.69
N GLY A 117 -7.72 4.62 14.56
CA GLY A 117 -9.16 4.86 14.45
C GLY A 117 -9.75 4.44 13.10
N THR A 118 -8.91 4.20 12.10
CA THR A 118 -9.30 3.82 10.74
C THR A 118 -9.39 2.29 10.56
N LEU A 119 -8.79 1.50 11.46
CA LEU A 119 -8.72 0.04 11.43
C LEU A 119 -9.79 -0.61 12.33
#